data_AF-A0A962BWF8-F1
#
_entry.id   AF-A0A962BWF8-F1
#
_cell.length_a   1.000
_cell.length_b   1.000
_cell.length_c   1.000
_cell.angle_alpha   90.00
_cell.angle_beta   90.00
_cell.angle_gamma   90.00
#
_symmetry.space_group_name_H-M   'P 1'
#
loop_
_entity.id
_entity.type
_entity.pdbx_description
1 polymer ?
#
loop_
_entity_poly.entity_id
_entity_poly.type
_entity_poly.pdbx_seq_one_letter_code
_entity_poly.pdbx_strand_id
1 'polypeptide(L)'
;MKSRSKLKFGAAALGFLALVAGTLAALISAYAVIKARMPYNDAGNYFDGVTVHHAGGEYFYGLLALPFWALTVFAGIAAYRAFKRARRGDQSH
;
A
#
# COMPACT_ATOMS: atom_id res chain seq x y z
N MET A 1 -29.76 -15.85 -3.23
CA MET A 1 -29.26 -14.86 -2.23
C MET A 1 -27.88 -15.18 -1.63
N LYS A 2 -27.61 -16.40 -1.12
CA LYS A 2 -26.32 -16.75 -0.43
C LYS A 2 -25.02 -16.44 -1.19
N SER A 3 -24.97 -16.65 -2.52
CA SER A 3 -23.78 -16.34 -3.34
C SER A 3 -23.47 -14.83 -3.43
N ARG A 4 -24.49 -13.97 -3.42
CA ARG A 4 -24.32 -12.51 -3.53
C ARG A 4 -23.77 -11.89 -2.25
N SER A 5 -24.21 -12.35 -1.07
CA SER A 5 -23.64 -11.87 0.20
C SER A 5 -22.17 -12.25 0.33
N LYS A 6 -21.77 -13.44 -0.14
CA LYS A 6 -20.36 -13.84 -0.19
C LYS A 6 -19.54 -12.95 -1.12
N LEU A 7 -20.08 -12.58 -2.28
CA LEU A 7 -19.43 -11.65 -3.22
C LEU A 7 -19.30 -10.22 -2.66
N LYS A 8 -20.34 -9.69 -2.00
CA LYS A 8 -20.30 -8.38 -1.34
C LYS A 8 -19.29 -8.36 -0.19
N PHE A 9 -19.28 -9.41 0.64
CA PHE A 9 -18.33 -9.55 1.75
C PHE A 9 -16.89 -9.70 1.25
N GLY A 10 -16.66 -10.52 0.20
CA GLY A 10 -15.34 -10.66 -0.43
C GLY A 10 -14.84 -9.35 -1.05
N ALA A 11 -15.72 -8.58 -1.69
CA ALA A 11 -15.36 -7.26 -2.21
C ALA A 11 -14.99 -6.28 -1.10
N ALA A 12 -15.71 -6.28 0.03
CA ALA A 12 -15.39 -5.46 1.19
C ALA A 12 -14.06 -5.85 1.84
N ALA A 13 -13.80 -7.15 2.00
CA ALA A 13 -12.54 -7.65 2.54
C ALA A 13 -11.34 -7.29 1.66
N LEU A 14 -11.47 -7.44 0.33
CA LEU A 14 -10.44 -7.04 -0.63
C LEU A 14 -10.24 -5.52 -0.66
N GLY A 15 -11.32 -4.74 -0.54
CA GLY A 15 -11.24 -3.29 -0.45
C GLY A 15 -10.52 -2.83 0.82
N PHE A 16 -10.82 -3.46 1.97
CA PHE A 16 -10.12 -3.20 3.22
C PHE A 16 -8.65 -3.58 3.14
N LEU A 17 -8.32 -4.74 2.56
CA LEU A 17 -6.94 -5.16 2.33
C LEU A 17 -6.18 -4.15 1.46
N ALA A 18 -6.80 -3.68 0.37
CA ALA A 18 -6.20 -2.66 -0.49
C ALA A 18 -5.95 -1.35 0.28
N LEU A 19 -6.89 -0.93 1.14
CA LEU A 19 -6.75 0.29 1.93
C LEU A 19 -5.60 0.18 2.94
N VAL A 20 -5.50 -0.95 3.66
CA VAL A 20 -4.41 -1.19 4.62
C VAL A 20 -3.06 -1.27 3.90
N ALA A 21 -2.96 -2.07 2.84
CA ALA A 21 -1.73 -2.22 2.07
C ALA A 21 -1.29 -0.88 1.45
N GLY A 22 -2.23 -0.09 0.93
CA GLY A 22 -1.95 1.20 0.32
C GLY A 22 -1.50 2.24 1.33
N THR A 23 -2.11 2.24 2.52
CA THR A 23 -1.69 3.12 3.62
C THR A 23 -0.27 2.79 4.07
N LEU A 24 0.07 1.51 4.23
CA LEU A 24 1.44 1.08 4.57
C LEU A 24 2.42 1.46 3.45
N ALA A 25 2.07 1.24 2.19
CA ALA A 25 2.90 1.63 1.05
C ALA A 25 3.19 3.14 1.03
N ALA A 26 2.17 3.96 1.29
CA ALA A 26 2.30 5.41 1.35
C ALA A 26 3.21 5.86 2.50
N LEU A 27 3.05 5.27 3.69
CA LEU A 27 3.90 5.58 4.85
C LEU A 27 5.36 5.19 4.61
N ILE A 28 5.63 4.01 4.05
CA ILE A 28 6.99 3.56 3.73
C ILE A 28 7.60 4.45 2.65
N SER A 29 6.83 4.83 1.63
CA SER A 29 7.28 5.74 0.57
C SER A 29 7.61 7.12 1.14
N ALA A 30 6.74 7.67 1.99
CA ALA A 30 6.97 8.95 2.66
C ALA A 30 8.24 8.90 3.52
N TYR A 31 8.42 7.84 4.30
CA TYR A 31 9.62 7.64 5.12
C TYR A 31 10.89 7.59 4.26
N ALA A 32 10.88 6.82 3.17
CA ALA A 32 12.01 6.74 2.24
C ALA A 32 12.33 8.10 1.59
N VAL A 33 11.32 8.88 1.21
CA VAL A 33 11.50 10.23 0.63
C VAL A 33 12.07 11.22 1.66
N ILE A 34 11.59 11.16 2.91
CA ILE A 34 12.10 12.02 3.99
C ILE A 34 13.57 11.68 4.24
N LYS A 35 13.91 10.40 4.36
CA LYS A 35 15.29 9.92 4.52
C LYS A 35 16.17 10.38 3.35
N ALA A 36 15.72 10.21 2.11
CA ALA A 36 16.49 10.57 0.91
C ALA A 36 16.76 12.09 0.78
N ARG A 37 16.01 12.93 1.49
CA ARG A 37 16.17 14.39 1.51
C ARG A 37 17.01 14.89 2.69
N MET A 38 17.49 14.01 3.56
CA MET A 38 18.36 14.41 4.66
C MET A 38 19.75 14.83 4.13
N PRO A 39 20.37 15.88 4.70
CA PRO A 39 21.71 16.32 4.29
C PRO A 39 22.78 15.37 4.83
N TYR A 40 22.98 14.26 4.13
CA TYR A 40 24.08 13.35 4.40
C TYR A 40 25.42 13.97 4.00
N ASN A 41 26.46 13.76 4.80
CA ASN A 41 27.83 14.13 4.45
C ASN A 41 28.45 13.14 3.45
N ASP A 42 29.68 13.41 2.98
CA ASP A 42 30.40 12.58 2.01
C ASP A 42 30.63 11.13 2.50
N ALA A 43 30.56 10.90 3.81
CA ALA A 43 30.64 9.58 4.42
C ALA A 43 29.26 8.92 4.61
N GLY A 44 28.19 9.48 4.03
CA GLY A 44 26.82 8.97 4.13
C GLY A 44 26.17 9.13 5.51
N ASN A 45 26.68 10.02 6.37
CA ASN A 45 26.15 10.24 7.71
C ASN A 45 25.30 11.50 7.78
N TYR A 46 24.15 11.41 8.44
CA TYR A 46 23.33 12.58 8.82
C TYR A 46 23.11 12.59 10.33
N PHE A 47 23.12 13.79 10.91
CA PHE A 47 22.90 14.01 12.34
C PHE A 47 21.53 14.67 12.56
N ASP A 48 20.67 14.05 13.37
CA ASP A 48 19.32 14.56 13.63
C ASP A 48 19.21 15.48 14.87
N GLY A 49 20.33 15.74 15.56
CA GLY A 49 20.37 16.46 16.84
C GLY A 49 20.61 15.55 18.04
N VAL A 50 20.36 14.24 17.93
CA VAL A 50 20.51 13.26 19.02
C VAL A 50 21.42 12.11 18.61
N THR A 51 21.28 11.59 17.38
CA THR A 51 22.06 10.43 16.91
C THR A 51 22.54 10.59 15.46
N VAL A 52 23.66 9.91 15.14
CA VAL A 52 24.20 9.84 13.78
C VAL A 52 23.61 8.63 13.07
N HIS A 53 22.99 8.85 11.92
CA HIS A 53 22.42 7.81 11.08
C HIS A 53 23.28 7.60 9.83
N HIS A 54 23.56 6.33 9.51
CA HIS A 54 24.23 5.94 8.28
C HIS A 54 23.21 5.72 7.15
N ALA A 55 23.48 6.29 5.97
CA ALA A 55 22.69 6.09 4.77
C ALA A 55 22.84 4.63 4.29
N GLY A 56 21.71 3.96 4.05
CA GLY A 56 21.72 2.57 3.55
C GLY A 56 20.36 1.89 3.53
N GLY A 57 19.47 2.19 4.49
CA GLY A 57 18.14 1.56 4.56
C GLY A 57 17.10 2.12 3.60
N GLU A 58 17.29 3.34 3.10
CA GLU A 58 16.31 4.13 2.34
C GLU A 58 15.95 3.51 0.98
N TYR A 59 16.93 2.95 0.25
CA TYR A 59 16.68 2.17 -0.95
C TYR A 59 15.90 0.88 -0.65
N PHE A 60 16.19 0.24 0.48
CA PHE A 60 15.49 -0.97 0.91
C PHE A 60 14.01 -0.67 1.23
N TYR A 61 13.71 0.44 1.89
CA TYR A 61 12.32 0.86 2.13
C TYR A 61 11.58 1.21 0.83
N GLY A 62 12.25 1.88 -0.13
CA GLY A 62 11.68 2.13 -1.46
C GLY A 62 11.36 0.84 -2.22
N LEU A 63 12.29 -0.11 -2.24
CA LEU A 63 12.09 -1.46 -2.82
C LEU A 63 10.97 -2.22 -2.10
N LEU A 64 10.88 -2.12 -0.78
CA LEU A 64 9.85 -2.75 0.03
C LEU A 64 8.46 -2.16 -0.25
N ALA A 65 8.35 -0.88 -0.61
CA ALA A 65 7.07 -0.26 -0.93
C ALA A 65 6.43 -0.82 -2.23
N LEU A 66 7.25 -1.27 -3.20
CA LEU A 66 6.77 -1.80 -4.48
C LEU A 66 5.80 -2.99 -4.35
N PRO A 67 6.08 -4.06 -3.59
CA PRO A 67 5.14 -5.15 -3.43
C PRO A 67 3.86 -4.73 -2.70
N PHE A 68 3.90 -3.78 -1.77
CA PHE A 68 2.69 -3.26 -1.12
C PHE A 68 1.82 -2.45 -2.10
N TRP A 69 2.43 -1.63 -2.97
CA TRP A 69 1.71 -0.96 -4.04
C TRP A 69 1.09 -1.95 -5.02
N ALA A 70 1.84 -2.99 -5.43
CA ALA A 70 1.32 -4.05 -6.28
C ALA A 70 0.11 -4.74 -5.63
N LEU A 71 0.23 -5.15 -4.36
CA LEU A 71 -0.86 -5.77 -3.61
C LEU A 71 -2.09 -4.87 -3.53
N THR A 72 -1.89 -3.57 -3.28
CA THR A 72 -2.95 -2.56 -3.23
C THR A 72 -3.70 -2.49 -4.55
N VAL A 73 -2.99 -2.41 -5.67
CA VAL A 73 -3.57 -2.36 -7.01
C VAL A 73 -4.34 -3.64 -7.33
N PHE A 74 -3.73 -4.82 -7.11
CA PHE A 74 -4.38 -6.09 -7.39
C PHE A 74 -5.64 -6.30 -6.53
N ALA A 75 -5.55 -6.02 -5.23
CA ALA A 75 -6.69 -6.13 -4.31
C ALA A 75 -7.80 -5.13 -4.66
N GLY A 76 -7.45 -3.89 -5.01
CA GLY A 76 -8.39 -2.86 -5.43
C GLY A 76 -9.13 -3.22 -6.73
N ILE A 77 -8.40 -3.70 -7.75
CA ILE A 77 -8.98 -4.18 -9.01
C ILE A 77 -9.90 -5.38 -8.75
N ALA A 78 -9.47 -6.34 -7.94
CA ALA A 78 -10.27 -7.50 -7.60
C ALA A 78 -11.56 -7.12 -6.85
N ALA A 79 -11.47 -6.21 -5.88
CA ALA A 79 -12.61 -5.66 -5.15
C ALA A 79 -13.61 -4.98 -6.11
N TYR A 80 -13.11 -4.11 -7.01
CA TYR A 80 -13.93 -3.42 -7.99
C TYR A 80 -14.65 -4.40 -8.93
N ARG A 81 -13.94 -5.42 -9.43
CA ARG A 81 -14.52 -6.46 -10.30
C ARG A 81 -15.58 -7.28 -9.56
N ALA A 82 -15.34 -7.66 -8.31
CA ALA A 82 -16.28 -8.40 -7.49
C ALA A 82 -17.55 -7.57 -7.21
N PHE A 83 -17.38 -6.27 -6.88
CA PHE A 83 -18.48 -5.34 -6.68
C PHE A 83 -19.32 -5.14 -7.96
N LYS A 84 -18.67 -4.94 -9.11
CA LYS A 84 -19.35 -4.79 -10.41
C LYS A 84 -20.15 -6.06 -10.78
N ARG A 85 -19.60 -7.26 -10.52
CA ARG A 85 -20.33 -8.53 -10.70
C ARG A 85 -21.54 -8.63 -9.78
N ALA A 86 -21.40 -8.23 -8.50
CA ALA A 86 -22.50 -8.24 -7.56
C ALA A 86 -23.64 -7.28 -7.99
N ARG A 87 -23.32 -6.10 -8.53
CA ARG A 87 -24.32 -5.12 -9.02
C ARG A 87 -25.04 -5.56 -10.31
N ARG A 88 -24.34 -6.16 -11.27
CA ARG A 88 -24.97 -6.63 -12.53
C ARG A 88 -26.02 -7.70 -12.29
N GLY A 89 -25.84 -8.55 -11.28
CA GLY A 89 -26.84 -9.55 -10.90
C GLY A 89 -28.05 -8.99 -10.13
N ASP A 90 -28.01 -7.73 -9.70
CA ASP A 90 -29.14 -7.05 -9.04
C ASP A 90 -30.08 -6.35 -10.03
N GLN A 91 -29.62 -6.02 -11.25
CA GLN A 91 -30.45 -5.36 -12.27
C GLN A 91 -31.23 -6.32 -13.19
N SER A 92 -31.06 -7.63 -12.99
CA SER A 92 -31.72 -8.68 -13.78
C SER A 92 -32.86 -9.38 -13.03
N HIS A 93 -33.37 -8.76 -11.97
CA HIS A 93 -34.53 -9.16 -11.17
C HIS A 93 -35.48 -7.97 -11.05
#